data_AF-A0A0N8PVQ3-F1
#
_entry.id   AF-A0A0N8PVQ3-F1
#
_cell.length_a   1.000
_cell.length_b   1.000
_cell.length_c   1.000
_cell.angle_alpha   90.00
_cell.angle_beta   90.00
_cell.angle_gamma   90.00
#
_symmetry.space_group_name_H-M   'P 1'
#
loop_
_entity.id
_entity.type
_entity.pdbx_description
1 polymer ?
#
loop_
_entity_poly.entity_id
_entity_poly.type
_entity_poly.pdbx_seq_one_letter_code
_entity_poly.pdbx_strand_id
1 'polypeptide(L)'
;MQKDLAIRTVLVLTAILVATPLLGLVRSYTLSTLQSTEPGEITVVDWREKNVTLPGVPEKIVSLAAPCTIILYALGAGDKVVGVDKYSIDYAKEGSSTFWGAPGKFDRYVKFCDEVSNKPNLGLSWSPSIEPILGIQRDVVFMYYYPGTVGVMEKLEEMGVPVIGVSAKTSDDICRLIGLIGKVIDAEEEANALINEIKSRIDVISRNVENLTRPKVYYELTEVLRTIGNDTFSNWMIETAGGVNIFNDMIRFPKVSEEAVIERNPDVIIFGHYLPIAQKALKEGKSIADVLLEERPAWKDIKAVKDRRVHILPTYYATYDQRFVIGVELMAKWFHAEIFGIEKSVEKPIMYIQPGVSSPIAIEGIAITQVAITAAPDKCIREVMLCIRQMPPDISLTLWNVSAFEKPGFTVHIYKYLEIKLEPYIPENISEVKLSFCVENSWLMANGLSADDVALFKWNENAESWDEVATYTSYEAISPGLSMFVIAGIKPVPPLIWAQPWLWGMVVTIVIAVLALIATLRLQVLRKTKPT
;
A
#
# COMPACT_ATOMS: atom_id res chain seq x y z
N MET A 1 59.45 -4.29 53.12
CA MET A 1 58.88 -5.63 53.37
C MET A 1 57.46 -5.60 53.95
N GLN A 2 57.18 -4.97 55.09
CA GLN A 2 55.81 -4.96 55.66
C GLN A 2 54.79 -4.11 54.85
N LYS A 3 55.21 -3.00 54.22
CA LYS A 3 54.31 -2.18 53.39
C LYS A 3 53.89 -2.86 52.07
N ASP A 4 54.79 -3.62 51.45
CA ASP A 4 54.48 -4.38 50.22
C ASP A 4 53.52 -5.54 50.46
N LEU A 5 53.59 -6.17 51.64
CA LEU A 5 52.67 -7.24 52.01
C LEU A 5 51.26 -6.70 52.20
N ALA A 6 51.10 -5.55 52.87
CA ALA A 6 49.80 -4.91 53.06
C ALA A 6 49.14 -4.49 51.73
N ILE A 7 49.91 -3.94 50.79
CA ILE A 7 49.39 -3.54 49.47
C ILE A 7 48.97 -4.76 48.65
N ARG A 8 49.74 -5.86 48.69
CA ARG A 8 49.38 -7.11 48.01
C ARG A 8 48.14 -7.77 48.62
N THR A 9 48.00 -7.75 49.94
CA THR A 9 46.81 -8.30 50.62
C THR A 9 45.56 -7.48 50.29
N VAL A 10 45.66 -6.15 50.24
CA VAL A 10 44.54 -5.28 49.84
C VAL A 10 44.15 -5.51 48.37
N LEU A 11 45.12 -5.60 47.45
CA LEU A 11 44.82 -5.86 46.03
C LEU A 11 44.17 -7.23 45.79
N VAL A 12 44.61 -8.26 46.51
CA VAL A 12 44.01 -9.62 46.42
C VAL A 12 42.59 -9.63 47.00
N LEU A 13 42.36 -8.98 48.14
CA LEU A 13 41.02 -8.89 48.74
C LEU A 13 40.07 -8.05 47.87
N THR A 14 40.57 -6.98 47.23
CA THR A 14 39.77 -6.16 46.31
C THR A 14 39.42 -6.93 45.03
N ALA A 15 40.35 -7.72 44.49
CA ALA A 15 40.08 -8.59 43.34
C ALA A 15 39.05 -9.68 43.66
N ILE A 16 39.09 -10.25 44.88
CA ILE A 16 38.10 -11.26 45.33
C ILE A 16 36.72 -10.63 45.58
N LEU A 17 36.66 -9.39 46.12
CA LEU A 17 35.41 -8.67 46.36
C LEU A 17 34.72 -8.17 45.07
N VAL A 18 35.48 -7.98 43.98
CA VAL A 18 34.92 -7.59 42.66
C VAL A 18 34.55 -8.82 41.83
N ALA A 19 35.30 -9.93 41.94
CA ALA A 19 35.03 -11.17 41.19
C ALA A 19 33.76 -11.91 41.68
N THR A 20 33.42 -11.81 42.98
CA THR A 20 32.27 -12.50 43.58
C THR A 20 30.89 -11.96 43.13
N PRO A 21 30.63 -10.63 43.04
CA PRO A 21 29.40 -10.12 42.45
C PRO A 21 29.35 -10.28 40.93
N LEU A 22 30.50 -10.28 40.23
CA LEU A 22 30.54 -10.56 38.78
C LEU A 22 30.15 -12.02 38.47
N LEU A 23 30.64 -12.99 39.26
CA LEU A 23 30.24 -14.40 39.13
C LEU A 23 28.77 -14.62 39.50
N GLY A 24 28.23 -13.87 40.47
CA GLY A 24 26.80 -13.87 40.79
C GLY A 24 25.94 -13.30 39.66
N LEU A 25 26.36 -12.19 39.05
CA LEU A 25 25.66 -11.58 37.91
C LEU A 25 25.71 -12.46 36.67
N VAL A 26 26.88 -13.04 36.35
CA VAL A 26 27.01 -13.99 35.23
C VAL A 26 26.17 -15.23 35.49
N ARG A 27 26.09 -15.73 36.74
CA ARG A 27 25.26 -16.88 37.10
C ARG A 27 23.76 -16.58 36.99
N SER A 28 23.30 -15.39 37.41
CA SER A 28 21.92 -14.93 37.22
C SER A 28 21.58 -14.70 35.74
N TYR A 29 22.50 -14.15 34.95
CA TYR A 29 22.33 -14.00 33.49
C TYR A 29 22.29 -15.36 32.79
N THR A 30 23.15 -16.31 33.17
CA THR A 30 23.14 -17.67 32.58
C THR A 30 21.96 -18.52 33.03
N LEU A 31 21.41 -18.31 34.23
CA LEU A 31 20.18 -19.00 34.66
C LEU A 31 18.93 -18.44 33.97
N SER A 32 18.91 -17.16 33.59
CA SER A 32 17.80 -16.59 32.79
C SER A 32 17.80 -17.03 31.33
N THR A 33 18.91 -17.60 30.81
CA THR A 33 19.04 -18.00 29.40
C THR A 33 19.18 -19.51 29.20
N LEU A 34 18.93 -20.33 30.22
CA LEU A 34 18.94 -21.79 30.13
C LEU A 34 17.68 -22.40 30.77
N GLN A 35 16.51 -21.91 30.37
CA GLN A 35 15.39 -22.83 30.19
C GLN A 35 15.56 -23.43 28.81
N SER A 36 16.17 -24.62 28.76
CA SER A 36 16.09 -25.47 27.58
C SER A 36 14.62 -25.85 27.39
N THR A 37 13.92 -25.13 26.52
CA THR A 37 12.68 -25.62 25.92
C THR A 37 13.00 -26.99 25.32
N GLU A 38 12.21 -28.01 25.65
CA GLU A 38 12.32 -29.28 24.94
C GLU A 38 12.19 -29.01 23.43
N PRO A 39 12.94 -29.71 22.56
CA PRO A 39 12.87 -29.48 21.13
C PRO A 39 11.43 -29.63 20.62
N GLY A 40 10.80 -28.50 20.28
CA GLY A 40 9.40 -28.42 19.84
C GLY A 40 8.51 -27.50 20.68
N GLU A 41 8.85 -27.18 21.93
CA GLU A 41 8.01 -26.28 22.75
C GLU A 41 8.09 -24.82 22.31
N ILE A 42 6.94 -24.15 22.22
CA ILE A 42 6.82 -22.73 21.86
C ILE A 42 6.32 -21.95 23.07
N THR A 43 7.12 -21.01 23.57
CA THR A 43 6.70 -20.09 24.65
C THR A 43 6.56 -18.66 24.14
N VAL A 44 5.42 -18.04 24.43
CA VAL A 44 5.12 -16.63 24.13
C VAL A 44 4.68 -15.88 25.38
N VAL A 45 4.92 -14.56 25.39
CA VAL A 45 4.40 -13.65 26.42
C VAL A 45 3.21 -12.89 25.84
N ASP A 46 2.03 -13.07 26.43
CA ASP A 46 0.81 -12.44 25.96
C ASP A 46 0.57 -11.05 26.59
N TRP A 47 -0.56 -10.40 26.31
CA TRP A 47 -0.87 -9.05 26.85
C TRP A 47 -1.25 -9.03 28.34
N ARG A 48 -1.28 -10.19 29.00
CA ARG A 48 -1.39 -10.31 30.46
C ARG A 48 -0.02 -10.39 31.13
N GLU A 49 1.05 -10.25 30.34
CA GLU A 49 2.44 -10.49 30.76
C GLU A 49 2.65 -11.93 31.29
N LYS A 50 1.84 -12.87 30.79
CA LYS A 50 1.88 -14.29 31.17
C LYS A 50 2.64 -15.08 30.11
N ASN A 51 3.53 -15.98 30.55
CA ASN A 51 4.12 -17.01 29.71
C ASN A 51 3.07 -18.07 29.37
N VAL A 52 2.83 -18.27 28.08
CA VAL A 52 1.98 -19.34 27.54
C VAL A 52 2.89 -20.29 26.77
N THR A 53 2.96 -21.54 27.20
CA THR A 53 3.77 -22.59 26.56
C THR A 53 2.86 -23.55 25.82
N LEU A 54 3.19 -23.81 24.56
CA LEU A 54 2.57 -24.81 23.70
C LEU A 54 3.57 -25.96 23.50
N PRO A 55 3.10 -27.22 23.41
CA PRO A 55 3.97 -28.38 23.19
C PRO A 55 4.56 -28.44 21.78
N GLY A 56 4.10 -27.58 20.87
CA GLY A 56 4.41 -27.61 19.44
C GLY A 56 3.66 -26.50 18.70
N VAL A 57 3.93 -26.39 17.40
CA VAL A 57 3.14 -25.57 16.48
C VAL A 57 1.70 -26.09 16.49
N PRO A 58 0.69 -25.26 16.79
CA PRO A 58 -0.69 -25.71 16.86
C PRO A 58 -1.21 -26.04 15.46
N GLU A 59 -2.03 -27.09 15.36
CA GLU A 59 -2.73 -27.51 14.14
C GLU A 59 -4.22 -27.13 14.18
N LYS A 60 -4.77 -26.92 15.39
CA LYS A 60 -6.17 -26.52 15.62
C LYS A 60 -6.25 -25.27 16.47
N ILE A 61 -6.48 -24.14 15.82
CA ILE A 61 -6.53 -22.81 16.44
C ILE A 61 -7.98 -22.35 16.56
N VAL A 62 -8.39 -21.99 17.76
CA VAL A 62 -9.61 -21.20 17.98
C VAL A 62 -9.23 -19.73 18.10
N SER A 63 -9.85 -18.87 17.30
CA SER A 63 -9.58 -17.43 17.30
C SER A 63 -10.84 -16.62 17.63
N LEU A 64 -10.92 -16.12 18.86
CA LEU A 64 -12.03 -15.31 19.34
C LEU A 64 -11.74 -13.80 19.31
N ALA A 65 -10.75 -13.42 18.52
CA ALA A 65 -10.39 -12.03 18.27
C ALA A 65 -10.25 -11.83 16.75
N ALA A 66 -11.16 -11.08 16.14
CA ALA A 66 -11.16 -10.88 14.70
C ALA A 66 -9.81 -10.44 14.11
N PRO A 67 -9.04 -9.52 14.72
CA PRO A 67 -7.70 -9.20 14.23
C PRO A 67 -6.75 -10.40 14.21
N CYS A 68 -6.80 -11.28 15.21
CA CYS A 68 -6.01 -12.52 15.21
C CYS A 68 -6.42 -13.43 14.05
N THR A 69 -7.73 -13.58 13.82
CA THR A 69 -8.24 -14.39 12.70
C THR A 69 -7.69 -13.87 11.37
N ILE A 70 -7.73 -12.57 11.16
CA ILE A 70 -7.25 -11.92 9.93
C ILE A 70 -5.73 -12.06 9.76
N ILE A 71 -4.96 -11.92 10.84
CA ILE A 71 -3.50 -12.09 10.81
C ILE A 71 -3.13 -13.56 10.57
N LEU A 72 -3.83 -14.52 11.18
CA LEU A 72 -3.62 -15.95 10.96
C LEU A 72 -3.77 -16.31 9.47
N TYR A 73 -4.79 -15.80 8.79
CA TYR A 73 -4.94 -15.97 7.35
C TYR A 73 -3.84 -15.24 6.57
N ALA A 74 -3.49 -14.02 6.97
CA ALA A 74 -2.43 -13.25 6.32
C ALA A 74 -1.06 -13.92 6.39
N LEU A 75 -0.78 -14.69 7.45
CA LEU A 75 0.45 -15.46 7.62
C LEU A 75 0.36 -16.89 7.07
N GLY A 76 -0.76 -17.28 6.47
CA GLY A 76 -0.92 -18.60 5.82
C GLY A 76 -1.40 -19.73 6.73
N ALA A 77 -1.76 -19.44 7.99
CA ALA A 77 -2.29 -20.41 8.94
C ALA A 77 -3.84 -20.50 8.95
N GLY A 78 -4.52 -19.99 7.91
CA GLY A 78 -5.99 -20.00 7.82
C GLY A 78 -6.62 -21.40 7.94
N ASP A 79 -5.97 -22.42 7.35
CA ASP A 79 -6.42 -23.82 7.39
C ASP A 79 -6.47 -24.39 8.82
N LYS A 80 -5.59 -23.88 9.70
CA LYS A 80 -5.50 -24.30 11.10
C LYS A 80 -6.60 -23.69 11.96
N VAL A 81 -7.34 -22.69 11.45
CA VAL A 81 -8.44 -22.06 12.20
C VAL A 81 -9.68 -22.95 12.16
N VAL A 82 -10.07 -23.47 13.33
CA VAL A 82 -11.18 -24.43 13.49
C VAL A 82 -12.45 -23.83 14.09
N GLY A 83 -12.39 -22.62 14.62
CA GLY A 83 -13.53 -21.91 15.19
C GLY A 83 -13.22 -20.44 15.44
N VAL A 84 -14.23 -19.60 15.26
CA VAL A 84 -14.07 -18.15 15.29
C VAL A 84 -15.19 -17.45 16.07
N ASP A 85 -14.97 -16.21 16.46
CA ASP A 85 -16.03 -15.35 16.97
C ASP A 85 -16.96 -14.82 15.87
N LYS A 86 -18.11 -14.29 16.29
CA LYS A 86 -19.10 -13.68 15.40
C LYS A 86 -18.55 -12.53 14.54
N TYR A 87 -17.67 -11.66 15.06
CA TYR A 87 -17.15 -10.53 14.29
C TYR A 87 -16.18 -10.97 13.20
N SER A 88 -15.39 -12.02 13.44
CA SER A 88 -14.59 -12.65 12.39
C SER A 88 -15.48 -13.05 11.19
N ILE A 89 -16.64 -13.65 11.47
CA ILE A 89 -17.64 -14.04 10.45
C ILE A 89 -18.25 -12.81 9.77
N ASP A 90 -18.62 -11.79 10.55
CA ASP A 90 -19.23 -10.57 10.00
C ASP A 90 -18.24 -9.87 9.05
N TYR A 91 -16.97 -9.72 9.44
CA TYR A 91 -15.92 -9.16 8.57
C TYR A 91 -15.65 -10.01 7.32
N ALA A 92 -15.73 -11.33 7.41
CA ALA A 92 -15.57 -12.22 6.25
C ALA A 92 -16.70 -12.04 5.23
N LYS A 93 -17.94 -11.88 5.70
CA LYS A 93 -19.11 -11.68 4.82
C LYS A 93 -19.08 -10.33 4.11
N GLU A 94 -18.72 -9.27 4.83
CA GLU A 94 -18.61 -7.91 4.29
C GLU A 94 -17.51 -7.79 3.23
N GLY A 95 -16.40 -8.51 3.43
CA GLY A 95 -15.23 -8.53 2.56
C GLY A 95 -15.42 -9.11 1.16
N SER A 96 -16.57 -9.76 0.89
CA SER A 96 -16.91 -10.27 -0.45
C SER A 96 -17.33 -9.17 -1.45
N SER A 97 -17.64 -7.96 -0.98
CA SER A 97 -18.29 -6.94 -1.82
C SER A 97 -17.45 -5.69 -2.11
N THR A 98 -16.32 -5.47 -1.42
CA THR A 98 -15.46 -4.29 -1.65
C THR A 98 -14.04 -4.56 -1.14
N PHE A 99 -13.13 -5.00 -2.01
CA PHE A 99 -11.70 -4.97 -1.68
C PHE A 99 -10.86 -4.42 -2.84
N TRP A 100 -10.17 -3.32 -2.56
CA TRP A 100 -9.09 -2.75 -3.36
C TRP A 100 -7.79 -2.95 -2.58
N GLY A 101 -6.90 -3.85 -3.00
CA GLY A 101 -5.54 -3.88 -2.44
C GLY A 101 -4.71 -5.16 -2.62
N ALA A 102 -3.53 -4.98 -3.23
CA ALA A 102 -2.30 -5.80 -3.27
C ALA A 102 -2.32 -7.20 -3.97
N PRO A 103 -1.47 -7.42 -5.00
CA PRO A 103 -1.23 -8.76 -5.58
C PRO A 103 -0.58 -9.72 -4.55
N GLY A 104 -0.88 -11.01 -4.64
CA GLY A 104 -0.38 -12.07 -3.75
C GLY A 104 -1.04 -12.23 -2.37
N LYS A 105 -1.72 -11.20 -1.84
CA LYS A 105 -2.54 -11.28 -0.59
C LYS A 105 -4.03 -11.49 -0.87
N PHE A 106 -4.43 -11.38 -2.14
CA PHE A 106 -5.80 -11.56 -2.60
C PHE A 106 -6.30 -12.97 -2.28
N ASP A 107 -5.50 -14.01 -2.56
CA ASP A 107 -5.88 -15.41 -2.28
C ASP A 107 -6.14 -15.68 -0.80
N ARG A 108 -5.28 -15.17 0.10
CA ARG A 108 -5.45 -15.36 1.54
C ARG A 108 -6.66 -14.59 2.08
N TYR A 109 -6.97 -13.43 1.51
CA TYR A 109 -8.16 -12.65 1.88
C TYR A 109 -9.46 -13.23 1.31
N VAL A 110 -9.45 -13.68 0.05
CA VAL A 110 -10.57 -14.42 -0.55
C VAL A 110 -10.82 -15.70 0.24
N LYS A 111 -9.75 -16.45 0.56
CA LYS A 111 -9.81 -17.62 1.44
C LYS A 111 -10.38 -17.27 2.81
N PHE A 112 -9.99 -16.13 3.41
CA PHE A 112 -10.60 -15.64 4.64
C PHE A 112 -12.11 -15.42 4.47
N CYS A 113 -12.53 -14.69 3.43
CA CYS A 113 -13.94 -14.43 3.17
C CYS A 113 -14.75 -15.72 2.95
N ASP A 114 -14.21 -16.66 2.17
CA ASP A 114 -14.87 -17.92 1.80
C ASP A 114 -14.96 -18.90 2.98
N GLU A 115 -13.85 -19.11 3.69
CA GLU A 115 -13.77 -20.10 4.75
C GLU A 115 -14.39 -19.60 6.05
N VAL A 116 -14.01 -18.39 6.50
CA VAL A 116 -14.41 -17.89 7.83
C VAL A 116 -15.91 -17.68 7.91
N SER A 117 -16.57 -17.29 6.80
CA SER A 117 -18.02 -17.16 6.71
C SER A 117 -18.78 -18.44 7.11
N ASN A 118 -18.12 -19.60 7.01
CA ASN A 118 -18.68 -20.92 7.26
C ASN A 118 -18.05 -21.65 8.47
N LYS A 119 -17.07 -21.07 9.15
CA LYS A 119 -16.45 -21.68 10.34
C LYS A 119 -17.43 -21.70 11.53
N PRO A 120 -17.28 -22.64 12.48
CA PRO A 120 -18.08 -22.65 13.71
C PRO A 120 -18.01 -21.32 14.46
N ASN A 121 -19.19 -20.72 14.70
CA ASN A 121 -19.32 -19.52 15.50
C ASN A 121 -19.34 -19.88 16.99
N LEU A 122 -18.34 -19.41 17.73
CA LEU A 122 -18.16 -19.71 19.15
C LEU A 122 -18.64 -18.58 20.06
N GLY A 123 -19.41 -17.64 19.50
CA GLY A 123 -20.05 -16.56 20.22
C GLY A 123 -19.35 -15.22 20.04
N LEU A 124 -19.50 -14.35 21.03
CA LEU A 124 -19.05 -12.97 20.97
C LEU A 124 -17.64 -12.84 21.54
N SER A 125 -16.76 -12.09 20.88
CA SER A 125 -15.39 -11.84 21.37
C SER A 125 -15.33 -11.20 22.76
N TRP A 126 -16.37 -10.44 23.14
CA TRP A 126 -16.48 -9.71 24.40
C TRP A 126 -17.46 -10.37 25.38
N SER A 127 -17.93 -11.57 25.09
CA SER A 127 -18.65 -12.42 26.04
C SER A 127 -18.60 -13.87 25.56
N PRO A 128 -17.40 -14.46 25.43
CA PRO A 128 -17.25 -15.81 24.91
C PRO A 128 -17.81 -16.84 25.91
N SER A 129 -18.55 -17.82 25.41
CA SER A 129 -19.02 -18.95 26.21
C SER A 129 -17.97 -20.07 26.21
N ILE A 130 -17.82 -20.76 27.33
CA ILE A 130 -16.79 -21.80 27.50
C ILE A 130 -17.18 -23.08 26.75
N GLU A 131 -18.45 -23.49 26.83
CA GLU A 131 -18.93 -24.78 26.34
C GLU A 131 -18.70 -24.96 24.83
N PRO A 132 -18.98 -23.97 23.96
CA PRO A 132 -18.67 -24.08 22.53
C PRO A 132 -17.18 -24.24 22.24
N ILE A 133 -16.32 -23.56 23.01
CA ILE A 133 -14.85 -23.66 22.88
C ILE A 133 -14.39 -25.07 23.29
N LEU A 134 -14.93 -25.60 24.39
CA LEU A 134 -14.60 -26.95 24.85
C LEU A 134 -15.11 -28.06 23.92
N GLY A 135 -16.20 -27.80 23.19
CA GLY A 135 -16.82 -28.74 22.25
C GLY A 135 -16.03 -28.96 20.95
N ILE A 136 -15.01 -28.16 20.68
CA ILE A 136 -14.15 -28.29 19.49
C ILE A 136 -12.75 -28.71 19.92
N GLN A 137 -12.10 -29.60 19.17
CA GLN A 137 -10.69 -29.93 19.41
C GLN A 137 -9.81 -28.73 19.05
N ARG A 138 -8.99 -28.27 19.99
CA ARG A 138 -8.13 -27.10 19.87
C ARG A 138 -6.81 -27.33 20.62
N ASP A 139 -5.75 -26.76 20.07
CA ASP A 139 -4.42 -26.76 20.67
C ASP A 139 -4.17 -25.42 21.39
N VAL A 140 -4.78 -24.33 20.89
CA VAL A 140 -4.67 -22.98 21.47
C VAL A 140 -5.91 -22.14 21.19
N VAL A 141 -6.22 -21.20 22.10
CA VAL A 141 -7.29 -20.21 21.95
C VAL A 141 -6.71 -18.79 22.00
N PHE A 142 -6.90 -18.01 20.94
CA PHE A 142 -6.66 -16.55 20.98
C PHE A 142 -7.92 -15.84 21.48
N MET A 143 -7.78 -14.97 22.47
CA MET A 143 -8.90 -14.25 23.07
C MET A 143 -8.56 -12.79 23.35
N TYR A 144 -9.52 -11.88 23.13
CA TYR A 144 -9.36 -10.49 23.56
C TYR A 144 -9.19 -10.38 25.07
N TYR A 145 -8.12 -9.76 25.52
CA TYR A 145 -7.84 -9.48 26.92
C TYR A 145 -8.40 -8.10 27.32
N TYR A 146 -9.42 -8.14 28.16
CA TYR A 146 -10.00 -7.01 28.90
C TYR A 146 -10.69 -7.56 30.16
N PRO A 147 -11.12 -6.71 31.12
CA PRO A 147 -11.63 -7.18 32.41
C PRO A 147 -12.75 -8.23 32.35
N GLY A 148 -13.61 -8.19 31.33
CA GLY A 148 -14.74 -9.12 31.20
C GLY A 148 -14.40 -10.51 30.65
N THR A 149 -13.24 -10.71 30.02
CA THR A 149 -12.81 -12.03 29.53
C THR A 149 -11.91 -12.78 30.49
N VAL A 150 -11.33 -12.12 31.50
CA VAL A 150 -10.35 -12.72 32.42
C VAL A 150 -10.86 -14.02 33.03
N GLY A 151 -12.06 -14.01 33.62
CA GLY A 151 -12.62 -15.20 34.27
C GLY A 151 -12.97 -16.33 33.29
N VAL A 152 -13.17 -16.04 32.00
CA VAL A 152 -13.33 -17.08 30.97
C VAL A 152 -11.98 -17.69 30.61
N MET A 153 -10.95 -16.86 30.45
CA MET A 153 -9.58 -17.33 30.17
C MET A 153 -9.06 -18.23 31.29
N GLU A 154 -9.20 -17.80 32.56
CA GLU A 154 -8.74 -18.57 33.73
C GLU A 154 -9.41 -19.94 33.81
N LYS A 155 -10.73 -20.02 33.59
CA LYS A 155 -11.45 -21.30 33.58
C LYS A 155 -11.00 -22.24 32.45
N LEU A 156 -10.74 -21.70 31.26
CA LEU A 156 -10.22 -22.50 30.14
C LEU A 156 -8.82 -23.05 30.48
N GLU A 157 -7.97 -22.24 31.11
CA GLU A 157 -6.64 -22.64 31.54
C GLU A 157 -6.67 -23.69 32.66
N GLU A 158 -7.57 -23.56 33.64
CA GLU A 158 -7.82 -24.58 34.67
C GLU A 158 -8.23 -25.94 34.08
N MET A 159 -8.87 -25.92 32.91
CA MET A 159 -9.26 -27.10 32.15
C MET A 159 -8.16 -27.58 31.19
N GLY A 160 -6.94 -27.03 31.30
CA GLY A 160 -5.78 -27.42 30.50
C GLY A 160 -5.77 -26.88 29.07
N VAL A 161 -6.58 -25.86 28.76
CA VAL A 161 -6.58 -25.22 27.42
C VAL A 161 -5.58 -24.06 27.42
N PRO A 162 -4.58 -24.06 26.53
CA PRO A 162 -3.71 -22.90 26.36
C PRO A 162 -4.49 -21.70 25.80
N VAL A 163 -4.44 -20.57 26.52
CA VAL A 163 -5.11 -19.32 26.11
C VAL A 163 -4.07 -18.23 25.94
N ILE A 164 -4.08 -17.56 24.79
CA ILE A 164 -3.27 -16.38 24.50
C ILE A 164 -4.17 -15.14 24.53
N GLY A 165 -3.95 -14.28 25.52
CA GLY A 165 -4.67 -13.01 25.67
C GLY A 165 -4.07 -11.89 24.82
N VAL A 166 -4.90 -11.24 23.99
CA VAL A 166 -4.46 -10.17 23.07
C VAL A 166 -5.18 -8.85 23.34
N SER A 167 -4.49 -7.71 23.31
CA SER A 167 -5.10 -6.40 23.54
C SER A 167 -4.39 -5.30 22.75
N ALA A 168 -4.43 -5.40 21.41
CA ALA A 168 -3.79 -4.42 20.55
C ALA A 168 -4.53 -3.07 20.55
N LYS A 169 -3.81 -1.96 20.74
CA LYS A 169 -4.37 -0.60 20.80
C LYS A 169 -3.56 0.42 19.99
N THR A 170 -2.31 0.10 19.68
CA THR A 170 -1.37 0.94 18.94
C THR A 170 -0.84 0.23 17.70
N SER A 171 -0.21 0.95 16.78
CA SER A 171 0.47 0.36 15.63
C SER A 171 1.59 -0.61 16.04
N ASP A 172 2.30 -0.28 17.13
CA ASP A 172 3.32 -1.15 17.72
C ASP A 172 2.70 -2.42 18.32
N ASP A 173 1.54 -2.32 18.97
CA ASP A 173 0.83 -3.52 19.44
C ASP A 173 0.40 -4.41 18.28
N ILE A 174 -0.03 -3.84 17.14
CA ILE A 174 -0.39 -4.61 15.95
C ILE A 174 0.84 -5.35 15.42
N CYS A 175 2.00 -4.68 15.36
CA CYS A 175 3.25 -5.33 14.98
C CYS A 175 3.66 -6.42 15.98
N ARG A 176 3.52 -6.18 17.29
CA ARG A 176 3.74 -7.19 18.34
C ARG A 176 2.79 -8.37 18.15
N LEU A 177 1.54 -8.13 17.76
CA LEU A 177 0.54 -9.18 17.57
C LEU A 177 0.88 -10.05 16.36
N ILE A 178 1.31 -9.44 15.25
CA ILE A 178 1.80 -10.15 14.07
C ILE A 178 3.01 -11.01 14.43
N GLY A 179 3.99 -10.45 15.16
CA GLY A 179 5.17 -11.19 15.59
C GLY A 179 4.84 -12.33 16.56
N LEU A 180 3.93 -12.11 17.51
CA LEU A 180 3.47 -13.16 18.43
C LEU A 180 2.78 -14.29 17.68
N ILE A 181 1.88 -13.98 16.74
CA ILE A 181 1.20 -14.99 15.94
C ILE A 181 2.21 -15.74 15.07
N GLY A 182 3.13 -15.03 14.40
CA GLY A 182 4.22 -15.64 13.63
C GLY A 182 4.99 -16.68 14.42
N LYS A 183 5.41 -16.34 15.65
CA LYS A 183 6.09 -17.29 16.55
C LYS A 183 5.22 -18.47 16.97
N VAL A 184 3.92 -18.26 17.19
CA VAL A 184 3.00 -19.36 17.57
C VAL A 184 2.86 -20.37 16.43
N ILE A 185 2.86 -19.91 15.18
CA ILE A 185 2.59 -20.76 14.01
C ILE A 185 3.86 -21.18 13.25
N ASP A 186 5.06 -20.86 13.75
CA ASP A 186 6.36 -21.09 13.09
C ASP A 186 6.44 -20.41 11.70
N ALA A 187 6.04 -19.13 11.65
CA ALA A 187 6.04 -18.27 10.48
C ALA A 187 6.65 -16.89 10.79
N GLU A 188 7.73 -16.86 11.56
CA GLU A 188 8.45 -15.63 11.93
C GLU A 188 8.97 -14.88 10.70
N GLU A 189 9.40 -15.56 9.65
CA GLU A 189 9.89 -14.91 8.42
C GLU A 189 8.77 -14.11 7.73
N GLU A 190 7.61 -14.72 7.52
CA GLU A 190 6.43 -14.07 6.95
C GLU A 190 5.91 -12.94 7.85
N ALA A 191 5.93 -13.15 9.17
CA ALA A 191 5.53 -12.13 10.13
C ALA A 191 6.46 -10.92 10.08
N ASN A 192 7.78 -11.13 10.05
CA ASN A 192 8.77 -10.07 9.94
C ASN A 192 8.66 -9.33 8.61
N ALA A 193 8.44 -10.04 7.49
CA ALA A 193 8.20 -9.43 6.20
C ALA A 193 6.96 -8.52 6.21
N LEU A 194 5.85 -8.99 6.80
CA LEU A 194 4.62 -8.21 6.92
C LEU A 194 4.80 -6.97 7.82
N ILE A 195 5.49 -7.11 8.95
CA ILE A 195 5.80 -5.98 9.85
C ILE A 195 6.66 -4.94 9.13
N ASN A 196 7.68 -5.37 8.39
CA ASN A 196 8.57 -4.48 7.65
C ASN A 196 7.83 -3.73 6.53
N GLU A 197 6.90 -4.39 5.84
CA GLU A 197 6.04 -3.75 4.85
C GLU A 197 5.17 -2.66 5.49
N ILE A 198 4.51 -2.97 6.61
CA ILE A 198 3.65 -2.01 7.33
C ILE A 198 4.46 -0.79 7.75
N LYS A 199 5.62 -1.00 8.40
CA LYS A 199 6.51 0.08 8.85
C LYS A 199 6.99 0.93 7.68
N SER A 200 7.44 0.30 6.60
CA SER A 200 7.93 1.02 5.42
C SER A 200 6.86 1.90 4.78
N ARG A 201 5.62 1.41 4.69
CA ARG A 201 4.48 2.18 4.15
C ARG A 201 4.13 3.37 5.04
N ILE A 202 4.09 3.17 6.36
CA ILE A 202 3.88 4.26 7.33
C ILE A 202 4.99 5.31 7.25
N ASP A 203 6.24 4.88 7.15
CA ASP A 203 7.39 5.79 7.06
C ASP A 203 7.35 6.64 5.79
N VAL A 204 6.98 6.05 4.65
CA VAL A 204 6.82 6.76 3.38
C VAL A 204 5.74 7.83 3.50
N ILE A 205 4.58 7.49 4.08
CA ILE A 205 3.49 8.46 4.30
C ILE A 205 3.97 9.59 5.21
N SER A 206 4.56 9.23 6.36
CA SER A 206 4.99 10.20 7.38
C SER A 206 5.99 11.19 6.82
N ARG A 207 6.98 10.74 6.03
CA ARG A 207 7.96 11.60 5.35
C ARG A 207 7.32 12.52 4.32
N ASN A 208 6.37 12.00 3.54
CA ASN A 208 5.72 12.78 2.48
C ASN A 208 4.82 13.89 3.03
N VAL A 209 4.24 13.70 4.23
CA VAL A 209 3.32 14.67 4.84
C VAL A 209 3.98 15.57 5.89
N GLU A 210 5.24 15.32 6.26
CA GLU A 210 5.95 15.98 7.36
C GLU A 210 5.93 17.51 7.26
N ASN A 211 6.15 18.04 6.05
CA ASN A 211 6.28 19.48 5.78
C ASN A 211 5.02 20.09 5.15
N LEU A 212 3.89 19.36 5.14
CA LEU A 212 2.64 19.84 4.56
C LEU A 212 1.76 20.54 5.58
N THR A 213 0.88 21.42 5.06
CA THR A 213 -0.14 22.05 5.89
C THR A 213 -1.16 21.00 6.28
N ARG A 214 -1.31 20.74 7.58
CA ARG A 214 -2.23 19.70 8.07
C ARG A 214 -3.69 20.17 8.04
N PRO A 215 -4.59 19.52 7.28
CA PRO A 215 -6.01 19.87 7.30
C PRO A 215 -6.66 19.51 8.63
N LYS A 216 -7.67 20.29 9.03
CA LYS A 216 -8.55 19.99 10.15
C LYS A 216 -9.51 18.86 9.79
N VAL A 217 -9.50 17.79 10.56
CA VAL A 217 -10.26 16.57 10.29
C VAL A 217 -11.29 16.33 11.39
N TYR A 218 -12.54 16.11 10.99
CA TYR A 218 -13.59 15.58 11.85
C TYR A 218 -13.88 14.13 11.47
N TYR A 219 -13.87 13.22 12.45
CA TYR A 219 -14.24 11.82 12.23
C TYR A 219 -15.44 11.45 13.11
N GLU A 220 -16.57 11.16 12.50
CA GLU A 220 -17.79 10.66 13.15
C GLU A 220 -17.85 9.13 13.14
N LEU A 221 -18.08 8.54 14.32
CA LEU A 221 -18.12 7.09 14.53
C LEU A 221 -19.52 6.53 14.73
N THR A 222 -20.42 7.29 15.37
CA THR A 222 -21.76 6.79 15.73
C THR A 222 -22.84 7.84 15.46
N GLU A 223 -24.07 7.38 15.25
CA GLU A 223 -25.26 8.21 14.95
C GLU A 223 -25.52 9.34 15.95
N VAL A 224 -25.11 9.15 17.21
CA VAL A 224 -25.29 10.14 18.28
C VAL A 224 -24.12 11.13 18.36
N LEU A 225 -23.48 11.43 17.22
CA LEU A 225 -22.35 12.37 17.10
C LEU A 225 -21.20 12.04 18.07
N ARG A 226 -20.81 10.76 18.15
CA ARG A 226 -19.56 10.41 18.83
C ARG A 226 -18.41 10.52 17.84
N THR A 227 -17.36 11.21 18.29
CA THR A 227 -16.12 11.39 17.54
C THR A 227 -14.97 10.72 18.27
N ILE A 228 -13.74 11.02 17.88
CA ILE A 228 -12.51 10.45 18.43
C ILE A 228 -11.73 11.50 19.23
N GLY A 229 -11.24 11.07 20.39
CA GLY A 229 -10.29 11.82 21.21
C GLY A 229 -8.84 11.51 20.87
N ASN A 230 -7.92 12.21 21.52
CA ASN A 230 -6.49 12.18 21.25
C ASN A 230 -5.79 10.86 21.60
N ASP A 231 -6.35 10.09 22.54
CA ASP A 231 -5.85 8.81 23.02
C ASP A 231 -6.36 7.61 22.20
N THR A 232 -6.99 7.87 21.05
CA THR A 232 -7.54 6.83 20.18
C THR A 232 -6.58 6.45 19.07
N PHE A 233 -6.63 5.18 18.65
CA PHE A 233 -5.89 4.69 17.50
C PHE A 233 -6.26 5.44 16.20
N SER A 234 -7.54 5.78 16.03
CA SER A 234 -7.98 6.57 14.87
C SER A 234 -7.42 7.98 14.87
N ASN A 235 -7.15 8.59 16.04
CA ASN A 235 -6.44 9.87 16.10
C ASN A 235 -5.00 9.72 15.64
N TRP A 236 -4.31 8.68 16.10
CA TRP A 236 -2.97 8.34 15.62
C TRP A 236 -2.94 8.15 14.09
N MET A 237 -3.96 7.48 13.51
CA MET A 237 -4.07 7.34 12.05
C MET A 237 -4.20 8.70 11.34
N ILE A 238 -5.03 9.61 11.86
CA ILE A 238 -5.19 10.96 11.30
C ILE A 238 -3.88 11.74 11.36
N GLU A 239 -3.20 11.72 12.51
CA GLU A 239 -1.94 12.45 12.71
C GLU A 239 -0.82 11.89 11.82
N THR A 240 -0.75 10.57 11.68
CA THR A 240 0.22 9.87 10.81
C THR A 240 -0.03 10.19 9.34
N ALA A 241 -1.30 10.31 8.92
CA ALA A 241 -1.69 10.75 7.59
C ALA A 241 -1.49 12.25 7.35
N GLY A 242 -0.99 13.00 8.34
CA GLY A 242 -0.72 14.42 8.23
C GLY A 242 -1.95 15.31 8.41
N GLY A 243 -3.01 14.83 9.07
CA GLY A 243 -4.15 15.63 9.48
C GLY A 243 -4.03 16.14 10.92
N VAL A 244 -4.99 16.97 11.35
CA VAL A 244 -5.19 17.35 12.75
C VAL A 244 -6.63 17.09 13.13
N ASN A 245 -6.86 16.24 14.12
CA ASN A 245 -8.20 16.02 14.68
C ASN A 245 -8.73 17.32 15.31
N ILE A 246 -9.90 17.78 14.87
CA ILE A 246 -10.48 19.00 15.41
C ILE A 246 -10.84 18.87 16.89
N PHE A 247 -11.00 17.66 17.43
CA PHE A 247 -11.33 17.34 18.81
C PHE A 247 -10.17 16.71 19.61
N ASN A 248 -8.92 17.08 19.27
CA ASN A 248 -7.70 16.59 19.94
C ASN A 248 -7.55 17.02 21.42
N ASP A 249 -8.46 17.87 21.91
CA ASP A 249 -8.59 18.32 23.30
C ASP A 249 -9.44 17.37 24.17
N MET A 250 -10.05 16.34 23.58
CA MET A 250 -10.87 15.35 24.28
C MET A 250 -10.24 13.96 24.27
N ILE A 251 -10.77 13.07 25.13
CA ILE A 251 -10.33 11.67 25.26
C ILE A 251 -11.45 10.70 24.89
N ARG A 252 -11.07 9.46 24.59
CA ARG A 252 -11.91 8.32 24.23
C ARG A 252 -12.79 8.63 23.02
N PHE A 253 -14.09 8.35 23.14
CA PHE A 253 -15.07 8.55 22.10
C PHE A 253 -16.12 9.56 22.58
N PRO A 254 -15.78 10.85 22.66
CA PRO A 254 -16.66 11.86 23.23
C PRO A 254 -17.88 12.06 22.35
N LYS A 255 -19.03 12.36 22.98
CA LYS A 255 -20.22 12.86 22.27
C LYS A 255 -20.06 14.37 22.09
N VAL A 256 -20.26 14.87 20.88
CA VAL A 256 -20.20 16.30 20.55
C VAL A 256 -21.56 16.81 20.05
N SER A 257 -21.69 18.12 19.87
CA SER A 257 -22.89 18.74 19.27
C SER A 257 -22.59 19.17 17.83
N GLU A 258 -23.64 19.35 17.02
CA GLU A 258 -23.47 19.84 15.64
C GLU A 258 -22.87 21.25 15.61
N GLU A 259 -23.28 22.12 16.55
CA GLU A 259 -22.77 23.47 16.68
C GLU A 259 -21.26 23.47 16.90
N ALA A 260 -20.75 22.56 17.72
CA ALA A 260 -19.31 22.42 17.96
C ALA A 260 -18.55 21.99 16.69
N VAL A 261 -19.14 21.12 15.86
CA VAL A 261 -18.53 20.72 14.58
C VAL A 261 -18.52 21.89 13.59
N ILE A 262 -19.63 22.62 13.51
CA ILE A 262 -19.78 23.81 12.65
C ILE A 262 -18.77 24.90 13.05
N GLU A 263 -18.67 25.20 14.35
CA GLU A 263 -17.76 26.21 14.89
C GLU A 263 -16.28 25.86 14.62
N ARG A 264 -15.90 24.58 14.81
CA ARG A 264 -14.52 24.12 14.56
C ARG A 264 -14.18 24.04 13.07
N ASN A 265 -15.19 24.01 12.19
CA ASN A 265 -15.12 24.16 10.74
C ASN A 265 -14.02 23.30 10.09
N PRO A 266 -14.19 21.96 10.04
CA PRO A 266 -13.18 21.06 9.49
C PRO A 266 -12.97 21.26 7.98
N ASP A 267 -11.74 20.98 7.53
CA ASP A 267 -11.34 20.92 6.12
C ASP A 267 -11.70 19.56 5.48
N VAL A 268 -11.77 18.49 6.29
CA VAL A 268 -12.13 17.13 5.87
C VAL A 268 -13.09 16.51 6.89
N ILE A 269 -14.13 15.84 6.39
CA ILE A 269 -15.05 15.03 7.21
C ILE A 269 -14.91 13.56 6.83
N ILE A 270 -14.79 12.69 7.82
CA ILE A 270 -14.77 11.24 7.68
C ILE A 270 -15.98 10.67 8.43
N PHE A 271 -16.75 9.81 7.77
CA PHE A 271 -17.82 9.03 8.39
C PHE A 271 -17.42 7.55 8.47
N GLY A 272 -17.70 6.92 9.60
CA GLY A 272 -17.60 5.48 9.74
C GLY A 272 -18.59 4.76 8.82
N HIS A 273 -18.16 3.65 8.22
CA HIS A 273 -18.93 2.90 7.22
C HIS A 273 -20.37 2.60 7.63
N TYR A 274 -20.61 2.18 8.88
CA TYR A 274 -21.94 1.74 9.32
C TYR A 274 -22.88 2.87 9.73
N LEU A 275 -22.47 4.13 9.61
CA LEU A 275 -23.39 5.22 9.88
C LEU A 275 -24.52 5.24 8.84
N PRO A 276 -25.77 5.53 9.23
CA PRO A 276 -26.90 5.61 8.32
C PRO A 276 -26.64 6.55 7.14
N ILE A 277 -25.97 7.68 7.39
CA ILE A 277 -25.60 8.63 6.35
C ILE A 277 -24.65 8.00 5.30
N ALA A 278 -23.68 7.20 5.74
CA ALA A 278 -22.74 6.49 4.88
C ALA A 278 -23.43 5.35 4.14
N GLN A 279 -24.23 4.55 4.83
CA GLN A 279 -25.01 3.45 4.23
C GLN A 279 -26.04 3.96 3.22
N LYS A 280 -26.71 5.08 3.51
CA LYS A 280 -27.63 5.75 2.59
C LYS A 280 -26.90 6.23 1.33
N ALA A 281 -25.76 6.89 1.47
CA ALA A 281 -24.95 7.32 0.33
C ALA A 281 -24.52 6.15 -0.56
N LEU A 282 -24.02 5.06 0.04
CA LEU A 282 -23.63 3.85 -0.68
C LEU A 282 -24.82 3.17 -1.38
N LYS A 283 -25.95 3.03 -0.69
CA LYS A 283 -27.16 2.38 -1.23
C LYS A 283 -27.79 3.17 -2.38
N GLU A 284 -27.78 4.50 -2.28
CA GLU A 284 -28.37 5.39 -3.29
C GLU A 284 -27.38 5.75 -4.42
N GLY A 285 -26.11 5.35 -4.30
CA GLY A 285 -25.05 5.74 -5.25
C GLY A 285 -24.79 7.24 -5.29
N LYS A 286 -25.12 7.96 -4.21
CA LYS A 286 -24.94 9.42 -4.10
C LYS A 286 -23.59 9.75 -3.47
N SER A 287 -23.09 10.94 -3.77
CA SER A 287 -21.99 11.51 -2.99
C SER A 287 -22.42 11.70 -1.54
N ILE A 288 -21.56 11.32 -0.59
CA ILE A 288 -21.85 11.49 0.82
C ILE A 288 -22.02 12.96 1.22
N ALA A 289 -21.39 13.90 0.51
CA ALA A 289 -21.63 15.33 0.73
C ALA A 289 -23.07 15.74 0.42
N ASP A 290 -23.69 15.15 -0.61
CA ASP A 290 -25.08 15.47 -0.99
C ASP A 290 -26.06 14.87 0.02
N VAL A 291 -25.84 13.61 0.43
CA VAL A 291 -26.63 12.99 1.50
C VAL A 291 -26.46 13.74 2.82
N LEU A 292 -25.25 14.23 3.14
CA LEU A 292 -25.03 15.07 4.31
C LEU A 292 -25.84 16.36 4.28
N LEU A 293 -25.96 17.02 3.13
CA LEU A 293 -26.77 18.22 2.99
C LEU A 293 -28.28 17.94 3.10
N GLU A 294 -28.73 16.75 2.68
CA GLU A 294 -30.11 16.30 2.89
C GLU A 294 -30.41 16.05 4.38
N GLU A 295 -29.51 15.36 5.09
CA GLU A 295 -29.71 14.95 6.49
C GLU A 295 -29.38 16.07 7.49
N ARG A 296 -28.39 16.92 7.18
CA ARG A 296 -27.91 18.01 8.05
C ARG A 296 -27.74 19.32 7.26
N PRO A 297 -28.83 19.99 6.83
CA PRO A 297 -28.75 21.22 6.03
C PRO A 297 -27.94 22.36 6.67
N ALA A 298 -27.86 22.38 8.01
CA ALA A 298 -27.07 23.37 8.76
C ALA A 298 -25.56 23.26 8.50
N TRP A 299 -25.07 22.12 7.98
CA TRP A 299 -23.64 21.87 7.73
C TRP A 299 -23.17 22.46 6.39
N LYS A 300 -24.05 23.08 5.61
CA LYS A 300 -23.75 23.62 4.27
C LYS A 300 -22.57 24.60 4.23
N ASP A 301 -22.32 25.32 5.33
CA ASP A 301 -21.30 26.36 5.40
C ASP A 301 -19.94 25.82 5.89
N ILE A 302 -19.88 24.56 6.35
CA ILE A 302 -18.64 23.88 6.72
C ILE A 302 -17.76 23.73 5.49
N LYS A 303 -16.47 24.05 5.62
CA LYS A 303 -15.50 24.05 4.53
C LYS A 303 -15.41 22.69 3.84
N ALA A 304 -15.27 21.60 4.59
CA ALA A 304 -15.26 20.24 4.05
C ALA A 304 -16.48 19.92 3.16
N VAL A 305 -17.66 20.44 3.50
CA VAL A 305 -18.90 20.21 2.74
C VAL A 305 -18.90 21.01 1.45
N LYS A 306 -18.54 22.30 1.51
CA LYS A 306 -18.42 23.17 0.32
C LYS A 306 -17.38 22.66 -0.67
N ASP A 307 -16.24 22.19 -0.15
CA ASP A 307 -15.13 21.69 -0.94
C ASP A 307 -15.31 20.21 -1.33
N ARG A 308 -16.44 19.58 -0.93
CA ARG A 308 -16.78 18.16 -1.16
C ARG A 308 -15.73 17.17 -0.65
N ARG A 309 -15.00 17.54 0.39
CA ARG A 309 -13.99 16.72 1.10
C ARG A 309 -14.63 15.91 2.23
N VAL A 310 -15.63 15.11 1.85
CA VAL A 310 -16.40 14.25 2.76
C VAL A 310 -16.23 12.81 2.31
N HIS A 311 -15.79 11.94 3.22
CA HIS A 311 -15.36 10.58 2.90
C HIS A 311 -16.01 9.53 3.81
N ILE A 312 -16.13 8.31 3.31
CA ILE A 312 -16.51 7.14 4.09
C ILE A 312 -15.24 6.33 4.33
N LEU A 313 -14.91 6.05 5.59
CA LEU A 313 -13.85 5.10 5.92
C LEU A 313 -14.48 3.71 6.17
N PRO A 314 -14.19 2.71 5.33
CA PRO A 314 -14.54 1.33 5.63
C PRO A 314 -13.99 0.91 7.00
N THR A 315 -14.86 0.39 7.88
CA THR A 315 -14.48 0.12 9.27
C THR A 315 -13.33 -0.88 9.38
N TYR A 316 -13.23 -1.83 8.45
CA TYR A 316 -12.15 -2.81 8.37
C TYR A 316 -10.76 -2.24 8.00
N TYR A 317 -10.66 -0.93 7.72
CA TYR A 317 -9.39 -0.20 7.61
C TYR A 317 -9.04 0.60 8.87
N ALA A 318 -9.89 0.60 9.89
CA ALA A 318 -9.66 1.20 11.20
C ALA A 318 -9.61 0.15 12.32
N THR A 319 -9.27 -1.10 11.98
CA THR A 319 -9.16 -2.24 12.89
C THR A 319 -7.72 -2.52 13.31
N TYR A 320 -7.53 -3.28 14.39
CA TYR A 320 -6.22 -3.61 14.97
C TYR A 320 -5.50 -4.78 14.27
N ASP A 321 -5.56 -4.82 12.94
CA ASP A 321 -4.91 -5.82 12.08
C ASP A 321 -4.14 -5.13 10.95
N GLN A 322 -3.35 -5.88 10.17
CA GLN A 322 -2.44 -5.34 9.15
C GLN A 322 -3.09 -4.39 8.13
N ARG A 323 -4.41 -4.41 7.94
CA ARG A 323 -5.12 -3.55 6.98
C ARG A 323 -5.21 -2.09 7.43
N PHE A 324 -4.90 -1.78 8.70
CA PHE A 324 -4.94 -0.39 9.18
C PHE A 324 -4.06 0.56 8.35
N VAL A 325 -2.94 0.05 7.80
CA VAL A 325 -2.02 0.84 6.96
C VAL A 325 -2.71 1.38 5.71
N ILE A 326 -3.69 0.63 5.15
CA ILE A 326 -4.51 1.08 4.03
C ILE A 326 -5.41 2.24 4.48
N GLY A 327 -5.94 2.20 5.69
CA GLY A 327 -6.71 3.30 6.27
C GLY A 327 -5.89 4.59 6.39
N VAL A 328 -4.63 4.48 6.82
CA VAL A 328 -3.69 5.61 6.89
C VAL A 328 -3.39 6.16 5.48
N GLU A 329 -3.18 5.29 4.49
CA GLU A 329 -2.96 5.70 3.09
C GLU A 329 -4.17 6.42 2.50
N LEU A 330 -5.39 5.92 2.74
CA LEU A 330 -6.62 6.56 2.29
C LEU A 330 -6.78 7.95 2.92
N MET A 331 -6.57 8.06 4.23
CA MET A 331 -6.58 9.34 4.92
C MET A 331 -5.55 10.30 4.33
N ALA A 332 -4.31 9.85 4.09
CA ALA A 332 -3.26 10.69 3.53
C ALA A 332 -3.65 11.19 2.13
N LYS A 333 -4.21 10.33 1.28
CA LYS A 333 -4.76 10.69 -0.03
C LYS A 333 -5.89 11.73 0.07
N TRP A 334 -6.78 11.63 1.05
CA TRP A 334 -7.86 12.60 1.25
C TRP A 334 -7.38 13.92 1.84
N PHE A 335 -6.30 13.90 2.63
CA PHE A 335 -5.78 15.08 3.31
C PHE A 335 -4.90 15.92 2.38
N HIS A 336 -4.08 15.26 1.56
CA HIS A 336 -3.05 15.88 0.73
C HIS A 336 -3.09 15.36 -0.72
N ALA A 337 -4.25 15.48 -1.37
CA ALA A 337 -4.48 14.95 -2.72
C ALA A 337 -3.49 15.50 -3.77
N GLU A 338 -2.91 16.67 -3.53
CA GLU A 338 -1.90 17.33 -4.37
C GLU A 338 -0.56 16.61 -4.42
N ILE A 339 -0.16 15.91 -3.35
CA ILE A 339 1.07 15.09 -3.34
C ILE A 339 0.80 13.64 -3.75
N PHE A 340 -0.44 13.18 -3.55
CA PHE A 340 -0.91 11.87 -4.03
C PHE A 340 -1.56 11.99 -5.42
N GLY A 341 -1.22 13.06 -6.15
CA GLY A 341 -1.81 13.53 -7.40
C GLY A 341 -2.40 12.40 -8.24
N ILE A 342 -3.72 12.26 -8.15
CA ILE A 342 -4.63 11.56 -9.06
C ILE A 342 -3.93 10.39 -9.77
N GLU A 343 -3.98 9.19 -9.18
CA GLU A 343 -4.25 8.01 -10.00
C GLU A 343 -5.51 8.35 -10.79
N LYS A 344 -5.36 8.85 -12.02
CA LYS A 344 -6.40 8.70 -13.03
C LYS A 344 -6.69 7.21 -12.98
N SER A 345 -7.86 6.88 -12.45
CA SER A 345 -8.42 5.54 -12.33
C SER A 345 -7.65 4.54 -13.19
N VAL A 346 -6.70 3.85 -12.57
CA VAL A 346 -6.22 2.60 -13.15
C VAL A 346 -7.41 1.69 -12.97
N GLU A 347 -8.29 1.62 -13.97
CA GLU A 347 -9.03 0.39 -14.14
C GLU A 347 -7.96 -0.68 -14.23
N LYS A 348 -7.88 -1.53 -13.20
CA LYS A 348 -7.18 -2.79 -13.26
C LYS A 348 -8.20 -3.76 -13.84
N PRO A 349 -8.28 -3.98 -15.16
CA PRO A 349 -9.00 -5.14 -15.66
C PRO A 349 -8.20 -6.37 -15.24
N ILE A 350 -8.60 -6.98 -14.12
CA ILE A 350 -8.16 -8.33 -13.77
C ILE A 350 -8.87 -9.25 -14.75
N MET A 351 -8.12 -9.99 -15.57
CA MET A 351 -8.70 -10.94 -16.53
C MET A 351 -8.14 -12.34 -16.31
N TYR A 352 -9.05 -13.31 -16.15
CA TYR A 352 -8.72 -14.73 -16.14
C TYR A 352 -8.75 -15.25 -17.57
N ILE A 353 -7.58 -15.41 -18.21
CA ILE A 353 -7.50 -16.02 -19.54
C ILE A 353 -7.32 -17.52 -19.37
N GLN A 354 -8.37 -18.29 -19.65
CA GLN A 354 -8.20 -19.72 -19.91
C GLN A 354 -7.54 -19.91 -21.28
N PRO A 355 -6.64 -20.90 -21.45
CA PRO A 355 -6.01 -21.16 -22.74
C PRO A 355 -7.06 -21.31 -23.86
N GLY A 356 -6.99 -20.43 -24.88
CA GLY A 356 -7.86 -20.48 -26.07
C GLY A 356 -9.05 -19.52 -26.14
N VAL A 357 -9.20 -18.58 -25.20
CA VAL A 357 -10.29 -17.56 -25.25
C VAL A 357 -9.71 -16.14 -25.33
N SER A 358 -10.22 -15.32 -26.25
CA SER A 358 -9.87 -13.90 -26.40
C SER A 358 -11.04 -12.99 -26.02
N SER A 359 -10.81 -12.01 -25.14
CA SER A 359 -11.78 -10.95 -24.83
C SER A 359 -11.15 -9.57 -25.08
N PRO A 360 -11.82 -8.67 -25.83
CA PRO A 360 -11.29 -7.32 -26.09
C PRO A 360 -11.40 -6.42 -24.85
N ILE A 361 -10.36 -5.62 -24.59
CA ILE A 361 -10.30 -4.59 -23.54
C ILE A 361 -10.18 -3.22 -24.20
N ALA A 362 -11.03 -2.26 -23.85
CA ALA A 362 -10.90 -0.87 -24.29
C ALA A 362 -10.60 0.03 -23.09
N ILE A 363 -9.54 0.85 -23.18
CA ILE A 363 -9.20 1.87 -22.17
C ILE A 363 -8.87 3.17 -22.90
N GLU A 364 -9.68 4.21 -22.68
CA GLU A 364 -9.57 5.58 -23.24
C GLU A 364 -8.67 5.68 -24.48
N GLY A 365 -9.27 5.43 -25.65
CA GLY A 365 -8.59 5.60 -26.93
C GLY A 365 -7.68 4.45 -27.36
N ILE A 366 -7.53 3.38 -26.57
CA ILE A 366 -6.73 2.20 -26.94
C ILE A 366 -7.57 0.94 -26.68
N ALA A 367 -7.72 0.10 -27.70
CA ALA A 367 -8.40 -1.18 -27.60
C ALA A 367 -7.39 -2.32 -27.77
N ILE A 368 -7.15 -3.10 -26.72
CA ILE A 368 -6.47 -4.40 -26.83
C ILE A 368 -7.50 -5.39 -27.35
N THR A 369 -7.32 -5.85 -28.59
CA THR A 369 -8.27 -6.72 -29.26
C THR A 369 -7.99 -8.19 -28.96
N GLN A 370 -6.73 -8.55 -28.68
CA GLN A 370 -6.34 -9.92 -28.36
C GLN A 370 -5.05 -9.97 -27.52
N VAL A 371 -5.01 -10.85 -26.52
CA VAL A 371 -3.77 -11.29 -25.85
C VAL A 371 -3.77 -12.81 -25.88
N ALA A 372 -2.75 -13.41 -26.50
CA ALA A 372 -2.55 -14.86 -26.51
C ALA A 372 -1.21 -15.19 -25.85
N ILE A 373 -1.20 -16.20 -24.98
CA ILE A 373 -0.02 -16.63 -24.25
C ILE A 373 0.15 -18.13 -24.46
N THR A 374 1.35 -18.54 -24.85
CA THR A 374 1.71 -19.94 -25.05
C THR A 374 2.60 -20.40 -23.90
N ALA A 375 2.20 -21.51 -23.27
CA ALA A 375 2.97 -22.14 -22.21
C ALA A 375 4.15 -22.96 -22.78
N ALA A 376 5.17 -23.19 -21.96
CA ALA A 376 6.20 -24.17 -22.29
C ALA A 376 5.59 -25.60 -22.38
N PRO A 377 6.15 -26.52 -23.21
CA PRO A 377 5.54 -27.82 -23.54
C PRO A 377 5.22 -28.75 -22.35
N ASP A 378 5.77 -28.49 -21.17
CA ASP A 378 5.64 -29.25 -19.93
C ASP A 378 5.06 -28.44 -18.74
N LYS A 379 4.61 -27.20 -18.99
CA LYS A 379 4.14 -26.28 -17.94
C LYS A 379 2.71 -25.85 -18.18
N CYS A 380 1.96 -25.68 -17.09
CA CYS A 380 0.58 -25.20 -17.13
C CYS A 380 0.51 -23.78 -16.56
N ILE A 381 0.01 -22.84 -17.37
CA ILE A 381 -0.27 -21.47 -16.93
C ILE A 381 -1.62 -21.46 -16.23
N ARG A 382 -1.64 -21.11 -14.93
CA ARG A 382 -2.86 -21.10 -14.12
C ARG A 382 -3.56 -19.74 -14.12
N GLU A 383 -2.78 -18.67 -14.03
CA GLU A 383 -3.30 -17.30 -13.98
C GLU A 383 -2.37 -16.33 -14.69
N VAL A 384 -2.97 -15.35 -15.38
CA VAL A 384 -2.28 -14.28 -16.11
C VAL A 384 -2.90 -12.97 -15.67
N MET A 385 -2.09 -12.05 -15.16
CA MET A 385 -2.53 -10.70 -14.83
C MET A 385 -2.03 -9.71 -15.87
N LEU A 386 -2.94 -8.87 -16.36
CA LEU A 386 -2.65 -7.77 -17.28
C LEU A 386 -2.87 -6.44 -16.54
N CYS A 387 -1.86 -5.57 -16.53
CA CYS A 387 -1.95 -4.25 -15.90
C CYS A 387 -1.61 -3.17 -16.91
N ILE A 388 -2.55 -2.27 -17.21
CA ILE A 388 -2.33 -1.12 -18.08
C ILE A 388 -2.23 0.14 -17.21
N ARG A 389 -1.21 0.95 -17.43
CA ARG A 389 -0.93 2.15 -16.65
C ARG A 389 -0.64 3.34 -17.56
N GLN A 390 -0.98 4.54 -17.09
CA GLN A 390 -0.81 5.79 -17.82
C GLN A 390 0.46 6.52 -17.37
N MET A 391 1.18 7.11 -18.33
CA MET A 391 2.34 7.96 -18.08
C MET A 391 1.88 9.39 -17.69
N PRO A 392 2.48 10.05 -16.69
CA PRO A 392 2.14 11.44 -16.34
C PRO A 392 2.41 12.41 -17.51
N PRO A 393 1.56 13.43 -17.71
CA PRO A 393 1.58 14.28 -18.92
C PRO A 393 2.85 15.13 -19.09
N ASP A 394 3.60 15.39 -18.02
CA ASP A 394 4.80 16.25 -18.04
C ASP A 394 6.11 15.47 -17.93
N ILE A 395 6.05 14.13 -17.89
CA ILE A 395 7.25 13.28 -17.82
C ILE A 395 7.54 12.74 -19.22
N SER A 396 8.48 13.40 -19.90
CA SER A 396 9.22 12.72 -20.96
C SER A 396 10.34 11.91 -20.31
N LEU A 397 10.31 10.58 -20.48
CA LEU A 397 11.49 9.77 -20.16
C LEU A 397 12.55 10.12 -21.21
N THR A 398 13.44 11.06 -20.89
CA THR A 398 14.78 11.02 -21.48
C THR A 398 15.42 9.80 -20.83
N LEU A 399 15.56 8.70 -21.56
CA LEU A 399 16.02 7.42 -21.03
C LEU A 399 17.33 7.64 -20.24
N TRP A 400 17.23 7.69 -18.91
CA TRP A 400 18.40 7.89 -18.06
C TRP A 400 19.26 6.63 -18.16
N ASN A 401 20.52 6.78 -18.60
CA ASN A 401 21.59 5.78 -18.51
C ASN A 401 21.39 4.44 -19.24
N VAL A 402 20.75 4.42 -20.41
CA VAL A 402 20.94 3.32 -21.36
C VAL A 402 21.40 3.94 -22.66
N SER A 403 22.48 3.45 -23.24
CA SER A 403 22.96 3.86 -24.56
C SER A 403 21.80 3.84 -25.55
N ALA A 404 21.34 5.03 -25.91
CA ALA A 404 20.33 5.39 -26.90
C ALA A 404 19.75 4.21 -27.71
N PHE A 405 18.45 3.95 -27.56
CA PHE A 405 17.67 3.42 -28.68
C PHE A 405 17.56 4.54 -29.72
N GLU A 406 18.61 4.71 -30.51
CA GLU A 406 18.67 5.70 -31.58
C GLU A 406 17.94 5.14 -32.81
N LYS A 407 16.70 5.59 -33.05
CA LYS A 407 16.18 5.67 -34.42
C LYS A 407 16.62 7.05 -34.94
N PRO A 408 17.64 7.14 -35.80
CA PRO A 408 18.23 8.43 -36.17
C PRO A 408 17.16 9.39 -36.70
N GLY A 409 17.06 10.57 -36.09
CA GLY A 409 16.14 11.63 -36.54
C GLY A 409 14.75 11.65 -35.89
N PHE A 410 14.52 10.99 -34.75
CA PHE A 410 13.21 11.01 -34.05
C PHE A 410 13.33 11.27 -32.54
N THR A 411 12.27 11.80 -31.92
CA THR A 411 12.10 11.88 -30.44
C THR A 411 10.93 10.98 -30.01
N VAL A 412 11.16 10.16 -28.99
CA VAL A 412 10.19 9.17 -28.48
C VAL A 412 9.50 9.70 -27.22
N HIS A 413 8.17 9.73 -27.22
CA HIS A 413 7.33 10.11 -26.09
C HIS A 413 6.47 8.93 -25.67
N ILE A 414 6.53 8.52 -24.39
CA ILE A 414 5.73 7.40 -23.88
C ILE A 414 4.38 7.91 -23.39
N TYR A 415 3.28 7.28 -23.81
CA TYR A 415 1.92 7.70 -23.45
C TYR A 415 1.24 6.73 -22.48
N LYS A 416 1.38 5.42 -22.70
CA LYS A 416 0.85 4.36 -21.83
C LYS A 416 1.79 3.15 -21.79
N TYR A 417 1.67 2.32 -20.76
CA TYR A 417 2.37 1.04 -20.68
C TYR A 417 1.47 -0.10 -20.21
N LEU A 418 1.78 -1.32 -20.66
CA LEU A 418 1.12 -2.57 -20.34
C LEU A 418 2.15 -3.51 -19.73
N GLU A 419 1.86 -4.01 -18.55
CA GLU A 419 2.68 -4.98 -17.82
C GLU A 419 1.91 -6.31 -17.76
N ILE A 420 2.54 -7.40 -18.21
CA ILE A 420 1.97 -8.75 -18.16
C ILE A 420 2.71 -9.53 -17.08
N LYS A 421 1.97 -10.09 -16.11
CA LYS A 421 2.52 -10.89 -15.01
C LYS A 421 1.90 -12.27 -14.96
N LEU A 422 2.71 -13.25 -14.56
CA LEU A 422 2.23 -14.53 -14.06
C LEU A 422 2.29 -14.55 -12.54
N GLU A 423 1.22 -15.00 -11.91
CA GLU A 423 1.20 -15.33 -10.49
C GLU A 423 0.72 -16.78 -10.31
N PRO A 424 1.37 -17.59 -9.45
CA PRO A 424 2.65 -17.33 -8.78
C PRO A 424 3.85 -17.33 -9.77
N TYR A 425 4.82 -16.44 -9.54
CA TYR A 425 5.92 -16.12 -10.47
C TYR A 425 6.87 -17.30 -10.74
N ILE A 426 6.89 -17.79 -11.98
CA ILE A 426 7.90 -18.73 -12.49
C ILE A 426 8.25 -18.33 -13.93
N PRO A 427 9.43 -17.70 -14.18
CA PRO A 427 9.82 -17.16 -15.49
C PRO A 427 9.81 -18.19 -16.63
N GLU A 428 10.00 -19.46 -16.32
CA GLU A 428 10.20 -20.56 -17.28
C GLU A 428 8.91 -21.05 -17.96
N ASN A 429 7.74 -20.57 -17.52
CA ASN A 429 6.45 -21.14 -17.94
C ASN A 429 5.87 -20.52 -19.23
N ILE A 430 6.39 -19.39 -19.72
CA ILE A 430 5.90 -18.72 -20.95
C ILE A 430 6.94 -18.83 -22.06
N SER A 431 6.53 -19.43 -23.18
CA SER A 431 7.34 -19.51 -24.39
C SER A 431 7.08 -18.33 -25.34
N GLU A 432 5.83 -17.88 -25.46
CA GLU A 432 5.43 -16.82 -26.39
C GLU A 432 4.24 -15.99 -25.86
N VAL A 433 4.25 -14.69 -26.14
CA VAL A 433 3.14 -13.75 -25.92
C VAL A 433 2.85 -13.04 -27.23
N LYS A 434 1.61 -13.12 -27.70
CA LYS A 434 1.08 -12.35 -28.83
C LYS A 434 0.09 -11.30 -28.34
N LEU A 435 0.36 -10.03 -28.64
CA LEU A 435 -0.47 -8.89 -28.29
C LEU A 435 -1.01 -8.23 -29.57
N SER A 436 -2.32 -8.01 -29.64
CA SER A 436 -2.95 -7.22 -30.71
C SER A 436 -3.71 -6.04 -30.11
N PHE A 437 -3.44 -4.81 -30.59
CA PHE A 437 -4.11 -3.60 -30.13
C PHE A 437 -4.37 -2.57 -31.25
N CYS A 438 -5.32 -1.68 -30.99
CA CYS A 438 -5.73 -0.58 -31.85
C CYS A 438 -5.73 0.73 -31.05
N VAL A 439 -5.49 1.86 -31.72
CA VAL A 439 -5.58 3.19 -31.11
C VAL A 439 -6.66 3.98 -31.85
N GLU A 440 -7.58 4.60 -31.13
CA GLU A 440 -8.67 5.40 -31.69
C GLU A 440 -8.13 6.68 -32.32
N ASN A 441 -8.68 7.04 -33.48
CA ASN A 441 -8.29 8.25 -34.21
C ASN A 441 -8.51 9.54 -33.39
N SER A 442 -9.56 9.60 -32.57
CA SER A 442 -9.84 10.72 -31.66
C SER A 442 -8.69 10.94 -30.66
N TRP A 443 -8.11 9.86 -30.13
CA TRP A 443 -7.00 9.89 -29.19
C TRP A 443 -5.69 10.33 -29.84
N LEU A 444 -5.42 9.85 -31.06
CA LEU A 444 -4.28 10.30 -31.87
C LEU A 444 -4.34 11.81 -32.13
N MET A 445 -5.52 12.30 -32.54
CA MET A 445 -5.76 13.73 -32.79
C MET A 445 -5.58 14.58 -31.52
N ALA A 446 -6.06 14.12 -30.37
CA ALA A 446 -5.92 14.82 -29.09
C ALA A 446 -4.45 14.96 -28.63
N ASN A 447 -3.57 14.04 -29.05
CA ASN A 447 -2.15 14.04 -28.70
C ASN A 447 -1.25 14.58 -29.83
N GLY A 448 -1.83 15.05 -30.94
CA GLY A 448 -1.10 15.58 -32.09
C GLY A 448 -0.17 14.54 -32.73
N LEU A 449 -0.66 13.32 -32.90
CA LEU A 449 0.02 12.17 -33.51
C LEU A 449 -0.79 11.66 -34.71
N SER A 450 -0.11 11.12 -35.71
CA SER A 450 -0.72 10.29 -36.76
C SER A 450 -0.52 8.79 -36.46
N ALA A 451 -1.18 7.90 -37.20
CA ALA A 451 -1.00 6.46 -37.04
C ALA A 451 0.44 6.00 -37.32
N ASP A 452 1.15 6.69 -38.22
CA ASP A 452 2.55 6.41 -38.54
C ASP A 452 3.52 6.88 -37.44
N ASP A 453 3.04 7.72 -36.53
CA ASP A 453 3.83 8.26 -35.41
C ASP A 453 3.70 7.42 -34.14
N VAL A 454 3.06 6.24 -34.14
CA VAL A 454 2.89 5.42 -32.93
C VAL A 454 3.57 4.05 -33.08
N ALA A 455 4.31 3.64 -32.06
CA ALA A 455 4.99 2.34 -32.02
C ALA A 455 4.87 1.67 -30.65
N LEU A 456 4.97 0.34 -30.65
CA LEU A 456 5.07 -0.48 -29.44
C LEU A 456 6.52 -0.89 -29.20
N PHE A 457 6.99 -0.70 -27.97
CA PHE A 457 8.30 -1.16 -27.54
C PHE A 457 8.19 -2.20 -26.43
N LYS A 458 9.12 -3.16 -26.44
CA LYS A 458 9.25 -4.22 -25.43
C LYS A 458 10.53 -4.02 -24.63
N TRP A 459 10.48 -4.19 -23.31
CA TRP A 459 11.68 -4.24 -22.48
C TRP A 459 12.39 -5.60 -22.63
N ASN A 460 13.68 -5.57 -22.91
CA ASN A 460 14.55 -6.72 -22.99
C ASN A 460 15.33 -6.83 -21.67
N GLU A 461 14.90 -7.74 -20.79
CA GLU A 461 15.53 -7.92 -19.47
C GLU A 461 17.00 -8.36 -19.56
N ASN A 462 17.38 -9.10 -20.61
CA ASN A 462 18.74 -9.61 -20.77
C ASN A 462 19.71 -8.54 -21.27
N ALA A 463 19.22 -7.62 -22.11
CA ALA A 463 20.03 -6.55 -22.70
C ALA A 463 19.84 -5.20 -21.98
N GLU A 464 18.95 -5.14 -20.98
CA GLU A 464 18.50 -3.92 -20.31
C GLU A 464 18.14 -2.80 -21.31
N SER A 465 17.48 -3.16 -22.42
CA SER A 465 17.18 -2.26 -23.54
C SER A 465 15.71 -2.32 -23.96
N TRP A 466 15.25 -1.32 -24.73
CA TRP A 466 13.94 -1.33 -25.37
C TRP A 466 14.07 -1.74 -26.84
N ASP A 467 13.30 -2.74 -27.28
CA ASP A 467 13.27 -3.20 -28.67
C ASP A 467 11.94 -2.78 -29.34
N GLU A 468 12.01 -2.14 -30.51
CA GLU A 468 10.81 -1.81 -31.31
C GLU A 468 10.21 -3.09 -31.90
N VAL A 469 8.91 -3.30 -31.70
CA VAL A 469 8.20 -4.43 -32.28
C VAL A 469 7.56 -3.99 -33.60
N ALA A 470 7.99 -4.57 -34.71
CA ALA A 470 7.55 -4.13 -36.05
C ALA A 470 6.11 -4.59 -36.36
N THR A 471 5.14 -3.66 -36.54
CA THR A 471 3.88 -3.86 -37.31
C THR A 471 3.09 -2.56 -37.62
N TYR A 472 2.26 -2.58 -38.68
CA TYR A 472 1.47 -1.46 -39.25
C TYR A 472 -0.02 -1.50 -38.86
N THR A 473 -0.66 -0.33 -38.79
CA THR A 473 -2.09 0.00 -38.54
C THR A 473 -3.02 -1.20 -38.24
N SER A 474 -3.25 -1.44 -36.95
CA SER A 474 -3.53 -2.71 -36.25
C SER A 474 -2.22 -3.36 -35.79
N TYR A 475 -1.85 -3.06 -34.55
CA TYR A 475 -0.54 -3.41 -34.04
C TYR A 475 -0.58 -4.84 -33.51
N GLU A 476 0.23 -5.74 -34.09
CA GLU A 476 0.47 -7.08 -33.54
C GLU A 476 1.94 -7.19 -33.09
N ALA A 477 2.15 -7.64 -31.86
CA ALA A 477 3.47 -7.85 -31.29
C ALA A 477 3.61 -9.29 -30.81
N ILE A 478 4.65 -9.99 -31.27
CA ILE A 478 5.01 -11.33 -30.78
C ILE A 478 6.30 -11.21 -29.98
N SER A 479 6.28 -11.77 -28.78
CA SER A 479 7.35 -11.64 -27.80
C SER A 479 7.64 -13.00 -27.16
N PRO A 480 8.92 -13.43 -27.08
CA PRO A 480 9.28 -14.56 -26.24
C PRO A 480 9.26 -14.14 -24.75
N GLY A 481 8.54 -14.89 -23.90
CA GLY A 481 8.53 -14.69 -22.43
C GLY A 481 7.72 -13.51 -21.88
N LEU A 482 7.82 -13.29 -20.56
CA LEU A 482 7.21 -12.17 -19.81
C LEU A 482 7.86 -10.82 -20.14
N SER A 483 7.07 -9.74 -20.14
CA SER A 483 7.60 -8.40 -20.43
C SER A 483 6.67 -7.24 -20.06
N MET A 484 7.28 -6.06 -19.91
CA MET A 484 6.63 -4.76 -19.98
C MET A 484 6.62 -4.26 -21.43
N PHE A 485 5.48 -3.72 -21.86
CA PHE A 485 5.24 -3.15 -23.18
C PHE A 485 4.86 -1.68 -23.02
N VAL A 486 5.34 -0.79 -23.90
CA VAL A 486 5.00 0.63 -23.86
C VAL A 486 4.47 1.09 -25.23
N ILE A 487 3.43 1.93 -25.21
CA ILE A 487 2.91 2.62 -26.39
C ILE A 487 3.53 4.01 -26.39
N ALA A 488 4.31 4.30 -27.42
CA ALA A 488 5.03 5.55 -27.56
C ALA A 488 4.73 6.23 -28.90
N GLY A 489 4.69 7.56 -28.88
CA GLY A 489 4.67 8.39 -30.07
C GLY A 489 6.09 8.76 -30.48
N ILE A 490 6.40 8.58 -31.75
CA ILE A 490 7.67 8.88 -32.38
C ILE A 490 7.45 10.08 -33.29
N LYS A 491 8.02 11.25 -32.94
CA LYS A 491 7.94 12.43 -33.82
C LYS A 491 9.25 12.59 -34.59
N PRO A 492 9.20 12.85 -35.92
CA PRO A 492 10.38 13.23 -36.66
C PRO A 492 10.97 14.49 -36.03
N VAL A 493 12.26 14.47 -35.73
CA VAL A 493 13.00 15.69 -35.47
C VAL A 493 12.98 16.46 -36.80
N PRO A 494 12.34 17.64 -36.88
CA PRO A 494 12.43 18.43 -38.11
C PRO A 494 13.92 18.63 -38.41
N PRO A 495 14.36 18.43 -39.66
CA PRO A 495 15.78 18.52 -39.99
C PRO A 495 16.30 19.84 -39.43
N LEU A 496 17.33 19.78 -38.59
CA LEU A 496 17.94 20.99 -38.05
C LEU A 496 18.27 21.90 -39.23
N ILE A 497 17.49 22.98 -39.41
CA ILE A 497 17.79 24.08 -40.34
C ILE A 497 19.17 24.71 -40.01
N TRP A 498 19.76 24.31 -38.89
CA TRP A 498 21.03 24.77 -38.35
C TRP A 498 22.25 23.91 -38.74
N ALA A 499 22.06 22.79 -39.44
CA ALA A 499 23.15 21.86 -39.79
C ALA A 499 23.59 21.89 -41.28
N GLN A 500 23.33 22.99 -41.99
CA GLN A 500 23.73 23.16 -43.39
C GLN A 500 24.75 24.31 -43.51
N PRO A 501 26.05 24.03 -43.76
CA PRO A 501 27.11 25.06 -43.80
C PRO A 501 26.87 26.19 -44.82
N TRP A 502 26.10 25.93 -45.89
CA TRP A 502 25.80 26.92 -46.93
C TRP A 502 24.79 27.99 -46.49
N LEU A 503 23.90 27.69 -45.54
CA LEU A 503 22.96 28.67 -44.95
C LEU A 503 23.70 29.68 -44.06
N TRP A 504 24.74 29.26 -43.34
CA TRP A 504 25.67 30.18 -42.67
C TRP A 504 26.42 31.07 -43.66
N GLY A 505 26.81 30.53 -44.82
CA GLY A 505 27.37 31.32 -45.92
C GLY A 505 26.43 32.44 -46.38
N MET A 506 25.13 32.16 -46.54
CA MET A 506 24.14 33.17 -46.90
C MET A 506 23.92 34.20 -45.80
N VAL A 507 23.79 33.77 -44.53
CA VAL A 507 23.59 34.69 -43.39
C VAL A 507 24.80 35.60 -43.20
N VAL A 508 26.02 35.06 -43.30
CA VAL A 508 27.26 35.86 -43.25
C VAL A 508 27.34 36.83 -44.43
N THR A 509 26.96 36.41 -45.64
CA THR A 509 26.95 37.31 -46.81
C THR A 509 25.93 38.44 -46.66
N ILE A 510 24.74 38.15 -46.13
CA ILE A 510 23.70 39.15 -45.86
C ILE A 510 24.16 40.12 -44.76
N VAL A 511 24.75 39.61 -43.68
CA VAL A 511 25.28 40.45 -42.58
C VAL A 511 26.43 41.32 -43.07
N ILE A 512 27.35 40.81 -43.89
CA ILE A 512 28.43 41.59 -44.49
C ILE A 512 27.86 42.67 -45.43
N ALA A 513 26.86 42.34 -46.26
CA ALA A 513 26.22 43.31 -47.15
C ALA A 513 25.49 44.42 -46.37
N VAL A 514 24.80 44.08 -45.28
CA VAL A 514 24.13 45.04 -44.39
C VAL A 514 25.14 45.91 -43.65
N LEU A 515 26.24 45.34 -43.14
CA LEU A 515 27.30 46.11 -42.48
C LEU A 515 28.04 47.03 -43.47
N ALA A 516 28.27 46.59 -44.70
CA ALA A 516 28.85 47.42 -45.76
C ALA A 516 27.92 48.58 -46.14
N LEU A 517 26.60 48.32 -46.23
CA LEU A 517 25.59 49.35 -46.46
C LEU A 517 25.57 50.38 -45.31
N ILE A 518 25.59 49.91 -44.05
CA ILE A 518 25.65 50.76 -42.86
C ILE A 518 26.94 51.59 -42.84
N ALA A 519 28.09 51.00 -43.18
CA ALA A 519 29.36 51.72 -43.25
C ALA A 519 29.36 52.80 -44.35
N THR A 520 28.78 52.50 -45.50
CA THR A 520 28.64 53.44 -46.63
C THR A 520 27.73 54.62 -46.25
N LEU A 521 26.61 54.33 -45.59
CA LEU A 521 25.70 55.34 -45.05
C LEU A 521 26.38 56.19 -43.95
N ARG A 522 27.16 55.58 -43.06
CA ARG A 522 27.95 56.31 -42.04
C ARG A 522 28.98 57.24 -42.66
N LEU A 523 29.69 56.81 -43.70
CA LEU A 523 30.66 57.64 -44.42
C LEU A 523 29.99 58.80 -45.17
N GLN A 524 28.80 58.60 -45.73
CA GLN A 524 28.02 59.67 -46.35
C GLN A 524 27.53 60.70 -45.33
N VAL A 525 27.14 60.27 -44.13
CA VAL A 525 26.75 61.17 -43.02
C VAL A 525 27.95 61.95 -42.50
N LEU A 526 29.12 61.30 -42.32
CA LEU A 526 30.35 61.94 -41.86
C LEU A 526 30.97 62.90 -42.89
N ARG A 527 30.72 62.70 -44.19
CA ARG A 527 31.10 63.68 -45.23
C ARG A 527 30.21 64.92 -45.25
N LYS A 528 28.98 64.84 -44.73
CA LYS A 528 28.06 65.98 -44.61
C LYS A 528 28.24 66.80 -43.33
N THR A 529 29.04 66.34 -42.37
CA THR A 529 29.25 67.01 -41.07
C THR A 529 30.67 67.52 -40.85
N LYS A 530 31.52 67.58 -41.88
CA LYS A 530 32.77 68.35 -41.81
C LYS A 530 32.45 69.85 -41.95
N PRO A 531 32.76 70.69 -40.94
CA PRO A 531 32.64 72.13 -41.06
C PRO A 531 33.71 72.66 -42.01
N THR A 532 33.29 73.48 -42.98
CA THR A 532 34.12 74.53 -43.58
C THR A 532 33.73 75.85 -42.94
#